data_AF-A0A285QGN3-F1
#
_entry.id   AF-A0A285QGN3-F1
#
_cell.length_a   1.000
_cell.length_b   1.000
_cell.length_c   1.000
_cell.angle_alpha   90.00
_cell.angle_beta   90.00
_cell.angle_gamma   90.00
#
_symmetry.space_group_name_H-M   'P 1'
#
loop_
_entity.id
_entity.type
_entity.pdbx_description
1 polymer ?
#
loop_
_entity_poly.entity_id
_entity_poly.type
_entity_poly.pdbx_seq_one_letter_code
_entity_poly.pdbx_strand_id
1 'polypeptide(L)'
;MSVALRLSTDLLEVQIVDEEERYTRLAERSDGLRQFVALHAFVAQAHADAPILLIDEAEQRLHYDAQADLVQMLARQRLASKVIYTTHSAGCLPEDLGHGIRPVKPVPDAPSTSRVVNKFWGKSSEGFSPLLLGLGAMTMAFFPTRRAVCVEGAGDMLLLPSMLREALGSETLGFQFVPGLSQAARALAPIVPSMAANVAFLVDGDDGGGKIAEGLRDGGVPQERIFNLKSGNGQAIEL
;
A
#
# COMPACT_ATOMS: atom_id res chain seq x y z
N MET A 1 14.81 -11.15 -7.49
CA MET A 1 16.03 -10.33 -7.36
C MET A 1 16.82 -10.80 -6.15
N SER A 2 18.14 -11.01 -6.27
CA SER A 2 19.02 -11.49 -5.19
C SER A 2 20.26 -10.59 -5.04
N VAL A 3 20.93 -10.68 -3.89
CA VAL A 3 22.18 -9.96 -3.62
C VAL A 3 23.35 -10.91 -3.87
N ALA A 4 24.30 -10.50 -4.70
CA ALA A 4 25.55 -11.19 -4.95
C ALA A 4 26.73 -10.44 -4.34
N LEU A 5 27.70 -11.18 -3.81
CA LEU A 5 28.94 -10.62 -3.30
C LEU A 5 30.06 -11.01 -4.26
N ARG A 6 30.74 -10.01 -4.82
CA ARG A 6 31.95 -10.21 -5.61
C ARG A 6 33.15 -9.83 -4.78
N LEU A 7 34.02 -10.81 -4.55
CA LEU A 7 35.28 -10.63 -3.83
C LEU A 7 36.44 -10.53 -4.84
N SER A 8 37.23 -9.47 -4.77
CA SER A 8 38.60 -9.42 -5.28
C SER A 8 39.60 -9.52 -4.13
N THR A 9 40.89 -9.44 -4.43
CA THR A 9 41.99 -9.42 -3.44
C THR A 9 41.85 -8.36 -2.34
N ASP A 10 41.20 -7.24 -2.64
CA ASP A 10 41.14 -6.04 -1.79
C ASP A 10 39.77 -5.34 -1.79
N LEU A 11 38.81 -5.82 -2.59
CA LEU A 11 37.50 -5.21 -2.73
C LEU A 11 36.39 -6.23 -2.50
N LEU A 12 35.45 -5.89 -1.62
CA LEU A 12 34.14 -6.53 -1.53
C LEU A 12 33.13 -5.63 -2.25
N GLU A 13 32.62 -6.09 -3.39
CA GLU A 13 31.59 -5.40 -4.16
C GLU A 13 30.24 -6.08 -3.95
N VAL A 14 29.25 -5.31 -3.47
CA VAL A 14 27.87 -5.77 -3.34
C VAL A 14 27.13 -5.47 -4.65
N GLN A 15 26.62 -6.52 -5.27
CA GLN A 15 25.91 -6.48 -6.54
C GLN A 15 24.49 -6.98 -6.38
N ILE A 16 23.60 -6.50 -7.25
CA ILE A 16 22.21 -6.92 -7.35
C ILE A 16 22.05 -7.73 -8.62
N VAL A 17 21.44 -8.91 -8.48
CA VAL A 17 21.11 -9.83 -9.59
C VAL A 17 19.61 -9.79 -9.85
N ASP A 18 19.24 -9.37 -11.06
CA ASP A 18 17.84 -9.40 -11.51
C ASP A 18 17.40 -10.79 -12.00
N GLU A 19 16.16 -10.90 -12.47
CA GLU A 19 15.58 -12.16 -12.95
C GLU A 19 16.20 -12.65 -14.27
N GLU A 20 16.90 -11.76 -14.99
CA GLU A 20 17.62 -12.05 -16.23
C GLU A 20 19.11 -12.32 -15.97
N GLU A 21 19.49 -12.58 -14.71
CA GLU A 21 20.86 -12.82 -14.25
C GLU A 21 21.83 -11.66 -14.53
N ARG A 22 21.34 -10.43 -14.66
CA ARG A 22 22.20 -9.25 -14.85
C ARG A 22 22.67 -8.70 -13.52
N TYR A 23 23.95 -8.37 -13.48
CA TYR A 23 24.61 -7.80 -12.31
C TYR A 23 24.66 -6.29 -12.42
N THR A 24 24.20 -5.59 -11.38
CA THR A 24 24.34 -4.14 -11.24
C THR A 24 24.93 -3.79 -9.88
N ARG A 25 25.73 -2.73 -9.80
CA ARG A 25 26.32 -2.33 -8.52
C ARG A 25 25.24 -1.79 -7.59
N LEU A 26 25.33 -2.09 -6.30
CA LEU A 26 24.38 -1.54 -5.32
C LEU A 26 24.34 0.00 -5.34
N ALA A 27 25.48 0.65 -5.58
CA ALA A 27 25.58 2.11 -5.69
C ALA A 27 24.80 2.72 -6.87
N GLU A 28 24.55 1.93 -7.92
CA GLU A 28 23.84 2.34 -9.13
C GLU A 28 22.31 2.17 -9.00
N ARG A 29 21.83 1.73 -7.83
CA ARG A 29 20.41 1.42 -7.58
C ARG A 29 19.69 2.55 -6.85
N SER A 30 18.36 2.48 -6.85
CA SER A 30 17.51 3.41 -6.10
C SER A 30 17.87 3.43 -4.61
N ASP A 31 17.67 4.58 -3.95
CA ASP A 31 17.89 4.70 -2.50
C ASP A 31 17.06 3.69 -1.71
N GLY A 32 15.83 3.40 -2.15
CA GLY A 32 14.95 2.42 -1.52
C GLY A 32 15.54 1.00 -1.53
N LEU A 33 16.12 0.58 -2.67
CA LEU A 33 16.79 -0.72 -2.74
C LEU A 33 18.07 -0.76 -1.89
N ARG A 34 18.83 0.33 -1.87
CA ARG A 34 20.02 0.45 -1.02
C ARG A 34 19.65 0.34 0.46
N GLN A 35 18.59 0.99 0.88
CA GLN A 35 18.06 0.92 2.24
C GLN A 35 17.54 -0.49 2.57
N PHE A 36 16.87 -1.15 1.64
CA PHE A 36 16.47 -2.55 1.81
C PHE A 36 17.67 -3.48 2.04
N VAL A 37 18.71 -3.40 1.20
CA VAL A 37 19.89 -4.26 1.34
C VAL A 37 20.59 -4.01 2.68
N ALA A 38 20.68 -2.75 3.11
CA ALA A 38 21.23 -2.40 4.41
C ALA A 38 20.41 -3.01 5.57
N LEU A 39 19.09 -2.91 5.52
CA LEU A 39 18.20 -3.49 6.53
C LEU A 39 18.27 -5.03 6.53
N HIS A 40 18.32 -5.65 5.36
CA HIS A 40 18.45 -7.10 5.22
C HIS A 40 19.78 -7.60 5.80
N ALA A 41 20.88 -6.89 5.54
CA ALA A 41 22.18 -7.19 6.13
C ALA A 41 22.17 -7.03 7.67
N PHE A 42 21.54 -5.97 8.17
CA PHE A 42 21.39 -5.73 9.61
C PHE A 42 20.61 -6.85 10.30
N VAL A 43 19.46 -7.26 9.75
CA VAL A 43 18.65 -8.35 10.32
C VAL A 43 19.40 -9.68 10.23
N ALA A 44 20.06 -9.96 9.12
CA ALA A 44 20.83 -11.19 8.95
C ALA A 44 22.01 -11.30 9.94
N GLN A 45 22.67 -10.17 10.26
CA GLN A 45 23.75 -10.13 11.24
C GLN A 45 23.26 -10.34 12.68
N ALA A 46 22.02 -9.95 12.99
CA ALA A 46 21.52 -10.00 14.36
C ALA A 46 21.45 -11.43 14.95
N HIS A 47 21.47 -12.48 14.10
CA HIS A 47 21.35 -13.89 14.49
C HIS A 47 20.22 -14.17 15.49
N ALA A 48 19.18 -13.35 15.46
CA ALA A 48 18.06 -13.44 16.39
C ALA A 48 17.00 -14.39 15.83
N ASP A 49 16.42 -15.20 16.70
CA ASP A 49 15.25 -16.00 16.35
C ASP A 49 14.04 -15.08 16.19
N ALA A 50 13.45 -15.07 14.99
CA ALA A 50 12.24 -14.29 14.65
C ALA A 50 12.34 -12.78 14.99
N PRO A 51 13.29 -12.02 14.42
CA PRO A 51 13.55 -10.64 14.80
C PRO A 51 12.40 -9.69 14.46
N ILE A 52 12.17 -8.68 15.31
CA ILE A 52 11.27 -7.55 15.01
C ILE A 52 12.14 -6.39 14.51
N LEU A 53 11.88 -5.93 13.29
CA LEU A 53 12.57 -4.78 12.70
C LEU A 53 11.82 -3.49 13.07
N LEU A 54 12.54 -2.54 13.66
CA LEU A 54 12.03 -1.20 14.00
C LEU A 54 12.72 -0.17 13.10
N ILE A 55 11.95 0.66 12.41
CA ILE A 55 12.47 1.70 11.51
C ILE A 55 11.85 3.04 11.90
N ASP A 56 12.68 4.04 12.17
CA ASP A 56 12.21 5.40 12.40
C ASP A 56 12.25 6.19 11.08
N GLU A 57 11.16 6.89 10.77
CA GLU A 57 10.94 7.68 9.55
C GLU A 57 11.39 6.97 8.27
N ALA A 58 10.66 5.90 7.91
CA ALA A 58 11.01 5.03 6.78
C ALA A 58 11.13 5.75 5.44
N GLU A 59 10.52 6.93 5.29
CA GLU A 59 10.54 7.76 4.09
C GLU A 59 11.81 8.60 3.91
N GLN A 60 12.67 8.70 4.92
CA GLN A 60 13.81 9.62 4.89
C GLN A 60 14.67 9.43 3.64
N ARG A 61 14.89 10.53 2.91
CA ARG A 61 15.73 10.60 1.70
C ARG A 61 15.23 9.72 0.54
N LEU A 62 13.97 9.28 0.57
CA LEU A 62 13.34 8.55 -0.52
C LEU A 62 12.31 9.43 -1.24
N HIS A 63 12.30 9.37 -2.57
CA HIS A 63 11.18 9.87 -3.37
C HIS A 63 9.97 8.94 -3.23
N TYR A 64 8.77 9.43 -3.56
CA TYR A 64 7.50 8.72 -3.36
C TYR A 64 7.47 7.30 -3.96
N ASP A 65 8.04 7.09 -5.14
CA ASP A 65 8.11 5.75 -5.76
C ASP A 65 9.04 4.82 -4.98
N ALA A 66 10.20 5.31 -4.54
CA ALA A 66 11.14 4.54 -3.73
C ALA A 66 10.57 4.20 -2.33
N GLN A 67 9.73 5.07 -1.78
CA GLN A 67 8.98 4.79 -0.55
C GLN A 67 7.97 3.66 -0.76
N ALA A 68 7.25 3.68 -1.89
CA ALA A 68 6.31 2.63 -2.25
C ALA A 68 7.00 1.28 -2.44
N ASP A 69 8.13 1.27 -3.13
CA ASP A 69 8.97 0.09 -3.31
C ASP A 69 9.48 -0.45 -1.96
N LEU A 70 9.97 0.43 -1.07
CA LEU A 70 10.44 0.04 0.26
C LEU A 70 9.35 -0.69 1.04
N VAL A 71 8.13 -0.15 1.07
CA VAL A 71 7.01 -0.79 1.79
C VAL A 71 6.65 -2.15 1.19
N GLN A 72 6.62 -2.29 -0.13
CA GLN A 72 6.38 -3.59 -0.76
C GLN A 72 7.47 -4.60 -0.38
N MET A 73 8.73 -4.16 -0.33
CA MET A 73 9.81 -5.02 0.12
C MET A 73 9.67 -5.41 1.59
N LEU A 74 9.34 -4.45 2.48
CA LEU A 74 9.13 -4.71 3.91
C LEU A 74 7.93 -5.65 4.16
N ALA A 75 6.91 -5.61 3.30
CA ALA A 75 5.76 -6.51 3.38
C ALA A 75 6.07 -7.95 2.91
N ARG A 76 7.02 -8.12 1.97
CA ARG A 76 7.34 -9.42 1.36
C ARG A 76 8.55 -10.13 1.95
N GLN A 77 9.42 -9.40 2.64
CA GLN A 77 10.61 -9.97 3.27
C GLN A 77 10.23 -11.04 4.31
N ARG A 78 11.11 -12.04 4.51
CA ARG A 78 10.91 -13.15 5.46
C ARG A 78 11.95 -13.21 6.57
N LEU A 79 12.84 -12.21 6.64
CA LEU A 79 13.90 -12.19 7.64
C LEU A 79 13.40 -11.75 9.01
N ALA A 80 12.60 -10.69 9.05
CA ALA A 80 11.96 -10.18 10.24
C ALA A 80 10.56 -10.78 10.36
N SER A 81 10.26 -11.30 11.55
CA SER A 81 8.94 -11.82 11.91
C SER A 81 7.88 -10.72 11.96
N LYS A 82 8.32 -9.48 12.19
CA LYS A 82 7.48 -8.29 12.19
C LYS A 82 8.30 -7.06 11.83
N VAL A 83 7.69 -6.14 11.10
CA VAL A 83 8.25 -4.83 10.82
C VAL A 83 7.33 -3.78 11.42
N ILE A 84 7.88 -2.85 12.21
CA ILE A 84 7.18 -1.68 12.73
C ILE A 84 7.97 -0.47 12.29
N TYR A 85 7.30 0.49 11.65
CA TYR A 85 7.93 1.70 11.20
C TYR A 85 7.06 2.94 11.47
N THR A 86 7.71 4.09 11.64
CA THR A 86 7.07 5.39 11.69
C THR A 86 7.18 6.07 10.31
N THR A 87 6.19 6.89 9.98
CA THR A 87 6.17 7.65 8.73
C THR A 87 5.22 8.84 8.85
N HIS A 88 5.59 9.95 8.22
CA HIS A 88 4.72 11.07 7.91
C HIS A 88 4.31 11.09 6.42
N SER A 89 4.89 10.21 5.60
CA SER A 89 4.62 10.12 4.17
C SER A 89 3.50 9.14 3.79
N ALA A 90 2.65 9.57 2.87
CA ALA A 90 1.65 8.73 2.21
C ALA A 90 2.29 7.63 1.33
N GLY A 91 3.49 7.86 0.78
CA GLY A 91 4.19 6.86 -0.04
C GLY A 91 4.58 5.60 0.74
N CYS A 92 4.73 5.75 2.06
CA CYS A 92 5.07 4.68 2.99
C CYS A 92 3.84 3.95 3.57
N LEU A 93 2.63 4.15 3.04
CA LEU A 93 1.46 3.42 3.54
C LEU A 93 1.47 1.95 3.10
N PRO A 94 1.07 1.01 3.97
CA PRO A 94 0.98 -0.41 3.62
C PRO A 94 -0.18 -0.68 2.64
N GLU A 95 -0.15 -1.83 1.97
CA GLU A 95 -1.26 -2.27 1.10
C GLU A 95 -2.57 -2.46 1.88
N ASP A 96 -2.48 -2.94 3.13
CA ASP A 96 -3.62 -3.11 4.03
C ASP A 96 -3.70 -1.94 5.02
N LEU A 97 -4.45 -0.90 4.63
CA LEU A 97 -4.66 0.28 5.45
C LEU A 97 -5.48 0.00 6.72
N GLY A 98 -6.30 -1.07 6.69
CA GLY A 98 -7.19 -1.44 7.80
C GLY A 98 -6.45 -1.98 9.02
N HIS A 99 -5.43 -2.80 8.77
CA HIS A 99 -4.68 -3.48 9.82
C HIS A 99 -3.28 -2.89 10.04
N GLY A 100 -2.66 -2.35 8.99
CA GLY A 100 -1.25 -1.94 8.98
C GLY A 100 -0.96 -0.56 9.56
N ILE A 101 -1.98 0.19 10.01
CA ILE A 101 -1.81 1.59 10.41
C ILE A 101 -2.24 1.83 11.85
N ARG A 102 -1.42 2.59 12.59
CA ARG A 102 -1.68 3.02 13.97
C ARG A 102 -1.40 4.53 14.08
N PRO A 103 -2.44 5.39 14.00
CA PRO A 103 -2.24 6.82 14.16
C PRO A 103 -1.78 7.16 15.58
N VAL A 104 -0.83 8.08 15.69
CA VAL A 104 -0.42 8.69 16.95
C VAL A 104 -1.08 10.07 17.03
N LYS A 105 -1.86 10.32 18.09
CA LYS A 105 -2.56 11.59 18.29
C LYS A 105 -2.15 12.24 19.61
N PRO A 106 -2.01 13.57 19.67
CA PRO A 106 -1.86 14.27 20.95
C PRO A 106 -3.13 14.08 21.79
N VAL A 107 -2.96 14.07 23.12
CA VAL A 107 -4.08 14.05 24.07
C VAL A 107 -4.51 15.49 24.34
N PRO A 108 -5.79 15.86 24.13
CA PRO A 108 -6.30 17.18 24.54
C PRO A 108 -5.97 17.45 26.01
N ASP A 109 -5.55 18.66 26.32
CA ASP A 109 -5.21 19.11 27.67
C ASP A 109 -3.99 18.42 28.33
N ALA A 110 -3.22 17.62 27.58
CA ALA A 110 -1.97 17.01 28.03
C ALA A 110 -0.87 17.11 26.94
N PRO A 111 -0.19 18.26 26.79
CA PRO A 111 0.67 18.57 25.64
C PRO A 111 1.91 17.67 25.48
N SER A 112 2.35 17.00 26.56
CA SER A 112 3.46 16.04 26.52
C SER A 112 3.01 14.59 26.34
N THR A 113 1.70 14.34 26.17
CA THR A 113 1.13 12.99 26.08
C THR A 113 0.56 12.74 24.70
N SER A 114 0.99 11.63 24.10
CA SER A 114 0.42 11.11 22.85
C SER A 114 -0.22 9.75 23.09
N ARG A 115 -1.23 9.43 22.29
CA ARG A 115 -1.94 8.16 22.34
C ARG A 115 -1.88 7.48 20.98
N VAL A 116 -1.47 6.21 21.00
CA VAL A 116 -1.58 5.31 19.84
C VAL A 116 -3.03 4.84 19.71
N VAL A 117 -3.60 5.00 18.52
CA VAL A 117 -4.98 4.61 18.22
C VAL A 117 -4.98 3.25 17.54
N ASN A 118 -5.41 2.21 18.28
CA ASN A 118 -5.47 0.84 17.77
C ASN A 118 -6.67 0.54 16.87
N LYS A 119 -7.74 1.34 16.98
CA LYS A 119 -8.95 1.17 16.16
C LYS A 119 -9.21 2.47 15.43
N PHE A 120 -9.02 2.39 14.13
CA PHE A 120 -9.33 3.46 13.21
C PHE A 120 -10.85 3.65 13.02
N TRP A 121 -11.63 2.61 13.37
CA TRP A 121 -13.08 2.55 13.18
C TRP A 121 -13.81 2.33 14.51
N GLY A 122 -14.74 3.23 14.83
CA GLY A 122 -15.61 3.21 15.99
C GLY A 122 -16.76 4.20 15.80
N LYS A 123 -17.89 4.00 16.50
CA LYS A 123 -19.13 4.79 16.35
C LYS A 123 -18.96 6.31 16.52
N SER A 124 -17.86 6.76 17.12
CA SER A 124 -17.50 8.16 17.39
C SER A 124 -16.17 8.60 16.74
N SER A 125 -15.53 7.75 15.93
CA SER A 125 -14.30 8.10 15.23
C SER A 125 -14.61 8.57 13.81
N GLU A 126 -13.94 9.63 13.36
CA GLU A 126 -14.04 10.25 12.03
C GLU A 126 -13.72 9.33 10.82
N GLY A 127 -13.55 8.02 11.03
CA GLY A 127 -13.30 7.04 9.98
C GLY A 127 -12.00 7.32 9.22
N PHE A 128 -12.03 7.19 7.89
CA PHE A 128 -10.90 7.48 6.97
C PHE A 128 -10.50 8.94 6.90
N SER A 129 -11.39 9.84 7.31
CA SER A 129 -11.21 11.28 7.17
C SER A 129 -9.95 11.83 7.83
N PRO A 130 -9.51 11.41 9.04
CA PRO A 130 -8.30 11.94 9.67
C PRO A 130 -7.02 11.42 9.01
N LEU A 131 -7.06 10.22 8.43
CA LEU A 131 -5.93 9.70 7.65
C LEU A 131 -5.83 10.44 6.33
N LEU A 132 -6.96 10.58 5.62
CA LEU A 132 -7.02 11.40 4.41
C LEU A 132 -6.57 12.83 4.68
N LEU A 133 -7.08 13.46 5.74
CA LEU A 133 -6.79 14.86 6.10
C LEU A 133 -5.35 15.03 6.58
N GLY A 134 -4.84 14.10 7.40
CA GLY A 134 -3.45 14.09 7.86
C GLY A 134 -2.43 13.84 6.73
N LEU A 135 -2.86 13.24 5.62
CA LEU A 135 -2.04 12.95 4.44
C LEU A 135 -2.27 13.94 3.28
N GLY A 136 -2.98 15.04 3.49
CA GLY A 136 -3.18 16.07 2.47
C GLY A 136 -4.42 15.91 1.58
N ALA A 137 -5.50 15.35 2.13
CA ALA A 137 -6.89 15.45 1.69
C ALA A 137 -7.20 15.24 0.20
N MET A 138 -6.51 14.33 -0.47
CA MET A 138 -6.95 13.81 -1.75
C MET A 138 -6.74 12.29 -1.74
N THR A 139 -7.81 11.52 -1.94
CA THR A 139 -7.78 10.09 -2.31
C THR A 139 -6.81 9.82 -3.48
N MET A 140 -6.44 10.86 -4.22
CA MET A 140 -5.40 10.85 -5.24
C MET A 140 -3.97 10.62 -4.77
N ALA A 141 -3.63 10.82 -3.48
CA ALA A 141 -2.30 10.51 -2.98
C ALA A 141 -1.97 9.00 -3.06
N PHE A 142 -2.99 8.14 -3.15
CA PHE A 142 -2.85 6.69 -3.22
C PHE A 142 -2.67 6.16 -4.66
N PHE A 143 -3.08 6.91 -5.69
CA PHE A 143 -3.15 6.42 -7.06
C PHE A 143 -1.85 6.47 -7.89
N PRO A 144 -0.89 7.41 -7.71
CA PRO A 144 0.21 7.54 -8.66
C PRO A 144 1.33 6.52 -8.49
N THR A 145 1.49 5.90 -7.31
CA THR A 145 2.69 5.10 -7.00
C THR A 145 2.47 3.58 -7.01
N ARG A 146 1.22 3.09 -7.02
CA ARG A 146 0.92 1.64 -6.91
C ARG A 146 -0.30 1.22 -7.71
N ARG A 147 -0.34 -0.08 -8.04
CA ARG A 147 -1.56 -0.73 -8.53
C ARG A 147 -2.65 -0.65 -7.46
N ALA A 148 -3.85 -0.23 -7.84
CA ALA A 148 -4.93 0.00 -6.90
C ALA A 148 -6.27 -0.49 -7.43
N VAL A 149 -7.14 -0.93 -6.52
CA VAL A 149 -8.55 -1.21 -6.76
C VAL A 149 -9.36 -0.19 -5.99
N CYS A 150 -10.03 0.71 -6.72
CA CYS A 150 -11.01 1.63 -6.16
C CYS A 150 -12.26 0.85 -5.78
N VAL A 151 -12.79 1.08 -4.58
CA VAL A 151 -14.01 0.45 -4.04
C VAL A 151 -15.02 1.49 -3.56
N GLU A 152 -16.28 1.09 -3.42
CA GLU A 152 -17.38 1.98 -3.07
C GLU A 152 -17.21 2.62 -1.70
N GLY A 153 -16.91 1.79 -0.70
CA GLY A 153 -16.91 2.18 0.69
C GLY A 153 -15.66 1.79 1.46
N ALA A 154 -15.65 2.24 2.71
CA ALA A 154 -14.61 1.87 3.66
C ALA A 154 -14.70 0.39 4.08
N GLY A 155 -15.90 -0.21 4.09
CA GLY A 155 -16.08 -1.63 4.43
C GLY A 155 -15.31 -2.53 3.47
N ASP A 156 -15.49 -2.32 2.17
CA ASP A 156 -14.78 -3.01 1.09
C ASP A 156 -13.26 -2.92 1.25
N MET A 157 -12.76 -1.71 1.49
CA MET A 157 -11.34 -1.46 1.69
C MET A 157 -10.75 -2.25 2.86
N LEU A 158 -11.55 -2.59 3.88
CA LEU A 158 -11.10 -3.35 5.04
C LEU A 158 -11.24 -4.86 4.85
N LEU A 159 -12.36 -5.28 4.28
CA LEU A 159 -12.72 -6.69 4.20
C LEU A 159 -12.10 -7.37 2.98
N LEU A 160 -12.18 -6.76 1.80
CA LEU A 160 -11.70 -7.34 0.55
C LEU A 160 -10.21 -7.71 0.56
N PRO A 161 -9.28 -6.88 1.09
CA PRO A 161 -7.88 -7.30 1.12
C PRO A 161 -7.70 -8.60 1.90
N SER A 162 -8.38 -8.74 3.04
CA SER A 162 -8.30 -9.93 3.88
C SER A 162 -8.97 -11.14 3.20
N MET A 163 -10.18 -10.95 2.66
CA MET A 163 -10.91 -12.01 1.97
C MET A 163 -10.16 -12.55 0.75
N LEU A 164 -9.57 -11.67 -0.07
CA LEU A 164 -8.80 -12.10 -1.24
C LEU A 164 -7.50 -12.78 -0.86
N ARG A 165 -6.79 -12.31 0.17
CA ARG A 165 -5.60 -13.01 0.68
C ARG A 165 -5.93 -14.43 1.12
N GLU A 166 -7.00 -14.61 1.89
CA GLU A 166 -7.47 -15.92 2.34
C GLU A 166 -7.90 -16.79 1.15
N ALA A 167 -8.69 -16.26 0.23
CA ALA A 167 -9.17 -17.00 -0.94
C ALA A 167 -8.05 -17.42 -1.90
N LEU A 168 -7.00 -16.61 -2.03
CA LEU A 168 -5.85 -16.87 -2.89
C LEU A 168 -4.72 -17.63 -2.16
N GLY A 169 -4.83 -17.84 -0.84
CA GLY A 169 -3.74 -18.39 -0.03
C GLY A 169 -2.47 -17.55 -0.07
N SER A 170 -2.61 -16.22 -0.16
CA SER A 170 -1.48 -15.30 -0.34
C SER A 170 -1.32 -14.36 0.86
N GLU A 171 -0.09 -14.13 1.29
CA GLU A 171 0.23 -13.17 2.37
C GLU A 171 0.13 -11.71 1.90
N THR A 172 0.32 -11.45 0.59
CA THR A 172 0.25 -10.10 0.00
C THR A 172 -0.52 -10.12 -1.32
N LEU A 173 -1.13 -9.00 -1.71
CA LEU A 173 -1.88 -8.91 -2.97
C LEU A 173 -1.05 -8.23 -4.07
N GLY A 174 -0.09 -7.37 -3.70
CA GLY A 174 0.70 -6.60 -4.66
C GLY A 174 -0.07 -5.43 -5.28
N PHE A 175 -1.25 -5.12 -4.73
CA PHE A 175 -2.07 -3.96 -5.02
C PHE A 175 -2.85 -3.58 -3.77
N GLN A 176 -3.31 -2.33 -3.71
CA GLN A 176 -4.05 -1.79 -2.56
C GLN A 176 -5.51 -1.54 -2.89
N PHE A 177 -6.35 -1.52 -1.85
CA PHE A 177 -7.75 -1.08 -1.95
C PHE A 177 -7.88 0.37 -1.52
N VAL A 178 -8.61 1.18 -2.28
CA VAL A 178 -8.82 2.61 -2.00
C VAL A 178 -10.31 2.91 -1.99
N PRO A 179 -10.87 3.49 -0.91
CA PRO A 179 -12.30 3.71 -0.79
C PRO A 179 -12.72 5.00 -1.49
N GLY A 180 -14.02 5.14 -1.73
CA GLY A 180 -14.65 6.41 -2.06
C GLY A 180 -15.13 6.54 -3.49
N LEU A 181 -15.35 5.45 -4.23
CA LEU A 181 -16.02 5.51 -5.53
C LEU A 181 -17.38 6.22 -5.46
N SER A 182 -18.15 5.95 -4.42
CA SER A 182 -19.48 6.53 -4.17
C SER A 182 -19.48 8.07 -4.07
N GLN A 183 -18.38 8.68 -3.63
CA GLN A 183 -18.24 10.15 -3.50
C GLN A 183 -17.32 10.77 -4.56
N ALA A 184 -16.35 10.00 -5.06
CA ALA A 184 -15.26 10.49 -5.89
C ALA A 184 -15.41 10.17 -7.38
N ALA A 185 -16.35 9.32 -7.80
CA ALA A 185 -16.54 8.98 -9.24
C ALA A 185 -16.64 10.22 -10.13
N ARG A 186 -17.31 11.27 -9.66
CA ARG A 186 -17.50 12.53 -10.39
C ARG A 186 -16.28 13.47 -10.35
N ALA A 187 -15.48 13.39 -9.30
CA ALA A 187 -14.27 14.21 -9.10
C ALA A 187 -13.02 13.58 -9.72
N LEU A 188 -12.97 12.24 -9.79
CA LEU A 188 -11.86 11.47 -10.35
C LEU A 188 -11.93 11.38 -11.87
N ALA A 189 -13.13 11.44 -12.48
CA ALA A 189 -13.35 11.32 -13.93
C ALA A 189 -12.34 12.08 -14.82
N PRO A 190 -11.94 13.35 -14.54
CA PRO A 190 -11.00 14.08 -15.39
C PRO A 190 -9.56 13.54 -15.34
N ILE A 191 -9.22 12.79 -14.30
CA ILE A 191 -7.86 12.41 -13.91
C ILE A 191 -7.67 10.89 -14.06
N VAL A 192 -8.76 10.13 -14.13
CA VAL A 192 -8.70 8.69 -14.37
C VAL A 192 -7.95 8.33 -15.66
N PRO A 193 -8.11 9.01 -16.82
CA PRO A 193 -7.41 8.59 -18.04
C PRO A 193 -5.87 8.61 -17.91
N SER A 194 -5.29 9.50 -17.11
CA SER A 194 -3.84 9.55 -16.85
C SER A 194 -3.38 8.55 -15.78
N MET A 195 -4.30 8.05 -14.94
CA MET A 195 -4.03 7.09 -13.86
C MET A 195 -4.49 5.65 -14.18
N ALA A 196 -5.35 5.47 -15.20
CA ALA A 196 -6.09 4.25 -15.52
C ALA A 196 -5.19 3.06 -15.87
N ALA A 197 -3.94 3.29 -16.25
CA ALA A 197 -3.01 2.20 -16.54
C ALA A 197 -2.84 1.24 -15.35
N ASN A 198 -2.88 1.75 -14.12
CA ASN A 198 -2.60 1.00 -12.89
C ASN A 198 -3.79 0.85 -11.94
N VAL A 199 -4.96 1.36 -12.30
CA VAL A 199 -6.15 1.38 -11.43
C VAL A 199 -7.27 0.54 -12.03
N ALA A 200 -7.90 -0.28 -11.19
CA ALA A 200 -9.16 -0.95 -11.47
C ALA A 200 -10.26 -0.41 -10.56
N PHE A 201 -11.51 -0.50 -10.99
CA PHE A 201 -12.68 -0.04 -10.27
C PHE A 201 -13.58 -1.22 -9.98
N LEU A 202 -13.92 -1.41 -8.71
CA LEU A 202 -14.79 -2.48 -8.25
C LEU A 202 -16.03 -1.83 -7.64
N VAL A 203 -17.18 -2.12 -8.23
CA VAL A 203 -18.49 -1.66 -7.78
C VAL A 203 -19.33 -2.84 -7.34
N ASP A 204 -20.35 -2.56 -6.54
CA ASP A 204 -21.30 -3.53 -6.06
C ASP A 204 -22.19 -4.04 -7.22
N GLY A 205 -22.81 -5.20 -6.99
CA GLY A 205 -23.65 -5.84 -7.99
C GLY A 205 -25.05 -5.23 -8.13
N ASP A 206 -25.36 -4.20 -7.34
CA ASP A 206 -26.68 -3.61 -7.20
C ASP A 206 -26.93 -2.44 -8.18
N ASP A 207 -28.11 -1.83 -8.08
CA ASP A 207 -28.47 -0.67 -8.91
C ASP A 207 -27.61 0.56 -8.59
N GLY A 208 -27.10 0.68 -7.37
CA GLY A 208 -26.15 1.72 -6.95
C GLY A 208 -24.82 1.61 -7.68
N GLY A 209 -24.18 0.45 -7.61
CA GLY A 209 -22.93 0.14 -8.30
C GLY A 209 -23.08 0.23 -9.82
N GLY A 210 -24.24 -0.14 -10.37
CA GLY A 210 -24.59 0.07 -11.78
C GLY A 210 -24.46 1.52 -12.22
N LYS A 211 -25.02 2.47 -11.46
CA LYS A 211 -24.94 3.91 -11.76
C LYS A 211 -23.53 4.47 -11.64
N ILE A 212 -22.75 3.98 -10.67
CA ILE A 212 -21.34 4.36 -10.52
C ILE A 212 -20.53 3.90 -11.74
N ALA A 213 -20.73 2.65 -12.17
CA ALA A 213 -20.08 2.11 -13.36
C ALA A 213 -20.42 2.90 -14.63
N GLU A 214 -21.68 3.31 -14.80
CA GLU A 214 -22.09 4.21 -15.89
C GLU A 214 -21.37 5.56 -15.82
N GLY A 215 -21.34 6.20 -14.65
CA GLY A 215 -20.63 7.47 -14.47
C GLY A 215 -19.13 7.40 -14.77
N LEU A 216 -18.47 6.27 -14.46
CA LEU A 216 -17.07 6.04 -14.81
C LEU A 216 -16.87 5.90 -16.32
N ARG A 217 -17.76 5.18 -17.02
CA ARG A 217 -17.71 5.06 -18.49
C ARG A 217 -17.89 6.41 -19.16
N ASP A 218 -18.85 7.19 -18.70
CA ASP A 218 -19.11 8.56 -19.18
C ASP A 218 -17.89 9.46 -18.92
N GLY A 219 -17.15 9.20 -17.84
CA GLY A 219 -15.88 9.85 -17.50
C GLY A 219 -14.67 9.39 -18.31
N GLY A 220 -14.83 8.44 -19.25
CA GLY A 220 -13.75 7.96 -20.11
C GLY A 220 -12.93 6.79 -19.54
N VAL A 221 -13.41 6.11 -18.49
CA VAL A 221 -12.77 4.91 -17.96
C VAL A 221 -13.06 3.71 -18.87
N PRO A 222 -12.05 2.96 -19.34
CA PRO A 222 -12.27 1.78 -20.17
C PRO A 222 -13.08 0.69 -19.46
N GLN A 223 -13.98 0.03 -20.18
CA GLN A 223 -14.87 -1.01 -19.64
C GLN A 223 -14.09 -2.14 -18.95
N GLU A 224 -12.94 -2.54 -19.52
CA GLU A 224 -12.08 -3.60 -19.00
C GLU A 224 -11.44 -3.27 -17.63
N ARG A 225 -11.56 -2.02 -17.16
CA ARG A 225 -11.11 -1.57 -15.84
C ARG A 225 -12.23 -1.53 -14.82
N ILE A 226 -13.48 -1.76 -15.20
CA ILE A 226 -14.66 -1.65 -14.34
C ILE A 226 -15.23 -3.05 -14.10
N PHE A 227 -15.25 -3.47 -12.85
CA PHE A 227 -15.69 -4.79 -12.40
C PHE A 227 -16.89 -4.63 -11.46
N ASN A 228 -17.92 -5.47 -11.63
CA ASN A 228 -19.05 -5.55 -10.72
C ASN A 228 -18.96 -6.82 -9.89
N LEU A 229 -19.18 -6.71 -8.59
CA LEU A 229 -19.26 -7.85 -7.69
C LEU A 229 -20.54 -8.65 -7.97
N LYS A 230 -20.36 -9.86 -8.52
CA LYS A 230 -21.43 -10.81 -8.78
C LYS A 230 -21.08 -12.16 -8.16
N SER A 231 -22.08 -12.81 -7.60
CA SER A 231 -22.00 -14.19 -7.14
C SER A 231 -21.78 -15.14 -8.31
N GLY A 232 -21.32 -16.36 -8.04
CA GLY A 232 -21.14 -17.41 -9.05
C GLY A 232 -22.42 -17.79 -9.79
N ASN A 233 -23.59 -17.41 -9.27
CA ASN A 233 -24.90 -17.55 -9.93
C ASN A 233 -25.38 -16.26 -10.64
N GLY A 234 -24.54 -15.22 -10.71
CA GLY A 234 -24.84 -13.93 -11.34
C GLY A 234 -25.64 -12.96 -10.47
N GLN A 235 -25.97 -13.30 -9.22
CA GLN A 235 -26.65 -12.39 -8.29
C GLN A 235 -25.72 -11.30 -7.80
N ALA A 236 -26.29 -10.13 -7.48
CA ALA A 236 -25.57 -9.04 -6.84
C ALA A 236 -24.95 -9.50 -5.51
N ILE A 237 -23.71 -9.11 -5.25
CA ILE A 237 -23.08 -9.20 -3.93
C ILE A 237 -22.85 -7.77 -3.44
N GLU A 238 -23.20 -7.53 -2.17
CA GLU A 238 -22.85 -6.36 -1.38
C GLU A 238 -21.98 -6.83 -0.20
N LEU A 239 -21.08 -5.96 0.29
CA LEU A 239 -20.18 -6.21 1.42
C LEU A 239 -20.52 -5.38 2.66
#